data_AF-A0A175VWX7-F1
#
_entry.id   AF-A0A175VWX7-F1
#
_cell.length_a   1.000
_cell.length_b   1.000
_cell.length_c   1.000
_cell.angle_alpha   90.00
_cell.angle_beta   90.00
_cell.angle_gamma   90.00
#
_symmetry.space_group_name_H-M   'P 1'
#
loop_
_entity.id
_entity.type
_entity.pdbx_description
1 polymer ?
#
loop_
_entity_poly.entity_id
_entity_poly.type
_entity_poly.pdbx_seq_one_letter_code
_entity_poly.pdbx_strand_id
1 'polypeptide(L)'
;MSRLTLILALACSIWEPTAANEDFDYIIVGAGTCGLVVANRLSENPSVTVAVVEPGSDQRDNINVTATDRFSQAFNTPIDWAYQTVKQPGAGNRTLPLHQGKAWGGTSTINGMTYIRGNIAEIDSWEQLGNPGWNWAALLPYYKLSERYIIPTDTQLAAGATYKPQYHGFDGSIRVGYSPALRNGSFAPAVMQTWEGLSISQNPDLNSGDVRGFSMGPQTLDPDRDVRWDAARAYYHPVEHRPNLRILKGTVRRITWASRRRQKEGLQNARLVAEGVELLTDDGKSTQLRARKEVVISAGAVRTPLVLEASGIGNPSVLRALGIETWVDLPGVGENLVEQPNHLLSFSGNLEPSANAYHTYVTAADIFGADLAAVEEETRNSLSRWAQAAVDASGSGSLKISAVTKLLRIQHDILFKRNGTIGEILTIVAPGGLLASQYWLLLPFSRGSAHLGLLSNLGQPVIDPRIFLADFDITALTAVGRLAEKFWLSDPMNAQASVIGPLPQGSTSLPNNATDAQWHAHLRDTGSYKLPSPIILPICGAELY
;
A
#
# COMPACT_ATOMS: atom_id res chain seq x y z
N MET A 1 52.29 -40.69 22.85
CA MET A 1 50.83 -40.51 22.70
C MET A 1 50.46 -39.14 23.26
N SER A 2 50.27 -38.14 22.40
CA SER A 2 49.83 -36.80 22.80
C SER A 2 49.25 -36.14 21.55
N ARG A 3 47.93 -36.33 21.34
CA ARG A 3 47.20 -35.75 20.21
C ARG A 3 46.97 -34.27 20.49
N LEU A 4 47.71 -33.40 19.80
CA LEU A 4 47.43 -31.97 19.75
C LEU A 4 46.18 -31.76 18.88
N THR A 5 45.04 -31.54 19.52
CA THR A 5 43.80 -31.15 18.86
C THR A 5 43.81 -29.63 18.69
N LEU A 6 44.13 -29.17 17.49
CA LEU A 6 44.14 -27.75 17.13
C LEU A 6 42.69 -27.28 16.96
N ILE A 7 42.13 -26.65 17.99
CA ILE A 7 40.81 -26.00 17.92
C ILE A 7 40.99 -24.69 17.15
N LEU A 8 40.58 -24.67 15.87
CA LEU A 8 40.35 -23.43 15.14
C LEU A 8 39.17 -22.71 15.80
N ALA A 9 39.46 -21.79 16.70
CA ALA A 9 38.52 -20.76 17.09
C ALA A 9 38.25 -19.89 15.86
N LEU A 10 37.12 -20.11 15.19
CA LEU A 10 36.55 -19.11 14.30
C LEU A 10 36.32 -17.87 15.16
N ALA A 11 37.20 -16.88 15.03
CA ALA A 11 36.94 -15.55 15.51
C ALA A 11 35.71 -15.04 14.76
N CYS A 12 34.53 -15.13 15.39
CA CYS A 12 33.41 -14.28 15.05
C CYS A 12 33.85 -12.84 15.35
N SER A 13 34.50 -12.21 14.38
CA SER A 13 34.78 -10.78 14.40
C SER A 13 33.44 -10.08 14.51
N ILE A 14 33.11 -9.63 15.71
CA ILE A 14 31.97 -8.76 15.99
C ILE A 14 32.36 -7.42 15.35
N TRP A 15 32.04 -7.25 14.08
CA TRP A 15 32.42 -6.05 13.33
C TRP A 15 31.57 -4.90 13.85
N GLU A 16 32.15 -4.03 14.68
CA GLU A 16 31.50 -2.78 15.09
C GLU A 16 31.25 -1.90 13.86
N PRO A 17 30.04 -1.32 13.71
CA PRO A 17 29.66 -0.60 12.51
C PRO A 17 30.24 0.82 12.53
N THR A 18 31.48 1.00 12.08
CA THR A 18 31.90 2.30 11.57
C THR A 18 31.44 2.40 10.11
N ALA A 19 30.18 2.78 9.89
CA ALA A 19 29.54 2.88 8.56
C ALA A 19 30.14 3.95 7.61
N ALA A 20 31.37 4.42 7.87
CA ALA A 20 32.03 5.41 7.04
C ALA A 20 32.87 4.70 5.96
N ASN A 21 32.52 4.94 4.69
CA ASN A 21 33.29 4.52 3.51
C ASN A 21 33.39 3.00 3.29
N GLU A 22 32.27 2.29 3.41
CA GLU A 22 32.18 0.89 3.00
C GLU A 22 31.71 0.76 1.54
N ASP A 23 32.31 -0.18 0.80
CA ASP A 23 31.98 -0.50 -0.58
C ASP A 23 31.16 -1.80 -0.65
N PHE A 24 30.02 -1.76 -1.35
CA PHE A 24 29.18 -2.93 -1.64
C PHE A 24 29.03 -3.11 -3.15
N ASP A 25 28.65 -4.31 -3.61
CA ASP A 25 28.30 -4.48 -5.02
C ASP A 25 26.97 -3.81 -5.33
N TYR A 26 25.98 -4.02 -4.44
CA TYR A 26 24.66 -3.40 -4.53
C TYR A 26 24.32 -2.65 -3.25
N ILE A 27 23.79 -1.45 -3.41
CA ILE A 27 23.15 -0.69 -2.33
C ILE A 27 21.66 -0.59 -2.64
N ILE A 28 20.82 -1.06 -1.74
CA ILE A 28 19.37 -1.01 -1.83
C ILE A 28 18.86 -0.01 -0.80
N VAL A 29 18.09 0.98 -1.25
CA VAL A 29 17.54 2.03 -0.39
C VAL A 29 16.14 1.66 0.04
N GLY A 30 15.95 1.28 1.30
CA GLY A 30 14.68 0.87 1.90
C GLY A 30 14.57 -0.64 2.09
N ALA A 31 14.28 -1.07 3.33
CA ALA A 31 14.05 -2.49 3.68
C ALA A 31 12.55 -2.84 3.66
N GLY A 32 11.81 -2.33 2.68
CA GLY A 32 10.41 -2.66 2.46
C GLY A 32 10.19 -3.98 1.72
N THR A 33 8.96 -4.19 1.23
CA THR A 33 8.56 -5.38 0.47
C THR A 33 9.47 -5.63 -0.74
N CYS A 34 9.66 -4.63 -1.60
CA CYS A 34 10.50 -4.77 -2.80
C CYS A 34 11.99 -4.85 -2.45
N GLY A 35 12.48 -3.97 -1.57
CA GLY A 35 13.90 -3.89 -1.22
C GLY A 35 14.44 -5.20 -0.64
N LEU A 36 13.68 -5.84 0.26
CA LEU A 36 14.09 -7.12 0.86
C LEU A 36 13.99 -8.30 -0.11
N VAL A 37 13.04 -8.31 -1.04
CA VAL A 37 13.00 -9.32 -2.12
C VAL A 37 14.25 -9.22 -2.98
N VAL A 38 14.61 -8.02 -3.44
CA VAL A 38 15.79 -7.79 -4.27
C VAL A 38 17.07 -8.15 -3.50
N ALA A 39 17.16 -7.76 -2.23
CA ALA A 39 18.30 -8.09 -1.37
C ALA A 39 18.47 -9.60 -1.18
N ASN A 40 17.36 -10.30 -0.94
CA ASN A 40 17.33 -11.75 -0.79
C ASN A 40 17.86 -12.45 -2.04
N ARG A 41 17.40 -12.04 -3.24
CA ARG A 41 17.78 -12.65 -4.52
C ARG A 41 19.23 -12.34 -4.91
N LEU A 42 19.66 -11.09 -4.78
CA LEU A 42 21.04 -10.70 -5.11
C LEU A 42 22.07 -11.40 -4.21
N SER A 43 21.76 -11.54 -2.92
CA SER A 43 22.66 -12.16 -1.95
C SER A 43 22.73 -13.69 -2.00
N GLU A 44 21.90 -14.36 -2.81
CA GLU A 44 22.02 -15.81 -3.06
C GLU A 44 23.38 -16.17 -3.66
N ASN A 45 23.98 -15.27 -4.43
CA ASN A 45 25.35 -15.41 -4.89
C ASN A 45 26.33 -14.94 -3.80
N PRO A 46 27.12 -15.83 -3.17
CA PRO A 46 28.02 -15.45 -2.07
C PRO A 46 29.18 -14.54 -2.50
N SER A 47 29.44 -14.40 -3.80
CA SER A 47 30.43 -13.46 -4.35
C SER A 47 29.94 -12.02 -4.47
N VAL A 48 28.65 -11.77 -4.19
CA VAL A 48 28.00 -10.46 -4.29
C VAL A 48 27.72 -9.93 -2.90
N THR A 49 28.22 -8.74 -2.58
CA THR A 49 27.91 -8.04 -1.33
C THR A 49 26.76 -7.06 -1.51
N VAL A 50 25.80 -7.09 -0.59
CA VAL A 50 24.57 -6.30 -0.63
C VAL A 50 24.40 -5.55 0.68
N ALA A 51 24.25 -4.23 0.60
CA ALA A 51 23.78 -3.41 1.71
C ALA A 51 22.35 -2.94 1.45
N VAL A 52 21.49 -3.08 2.45
CA VAL A 52 20.15 -2.46 2.47
C VAL A 52 20.19 -1.33 3.50
N VAL A 53 19.78 -0.12 3.15
CA VAL A 53 19.77 1.02 4.07
C VAL A 53 18.33 1.31 4.50
N GLU A 54 18.04 1.21 5.79
CA GLU A 54 16.71 1.41 6.37
C GLU A 54 16.79 2.22 7.68
N PRO A 55 16.01 3.29 7.87
CA PRO A 55 16.00 4.03 9.14
C PRO A 55 15.28 3.32 10.29
N GLY A 56 14.33 2.43 9.99
CA GLY A 56 13.69 1.56 10.95
C GLY A 56 14.62 0.50 11.55
N SER A 57 14.09 -0.28 12.49
CA SER A 57 14.79 -1.40 13.10
C SER A 57 14.05 -2.72 12.89
N ASP A 58 14.69 -3.82 13.29
CA ASP A 58 14.03 -5.10 13.43
C ASP A 58 12.84 -5.02 14.40
N GLN A 59 11.73 -5.66 14.05
CA GLN A 59 10.49 -5.67 14.82
C GLN A 59 9.97 -7.10 15.04
N ARG A 60 10.82 -8.12 14.91
CA ARG A 60 10.41 -9.53 15.04
C ARG A 60 9.77 -9.89 16.39
N ASP A 61 10.06 -9.12 17.44
CA ASP A 61 9.56 -9.32 18.81
C ASP A 61 8.54 -8.23 19.23
N ASN A 62 8.18 -7.31 18.33
CA ASN A 62 7.21 -6.26 18.63
C ASN A 62 5.79 -6.82 18.48
N ILE A 63 5.06 -6.91 19.60
CA ILE A 63 3.70 -7.47 19.63
C ILE A 63 2.73 -6.73 18.70
N ASN A 64 2.91 -5.42 18.49
CA ASN A 64 2.07 -4.64 17.56
C ASN A 64 2.34 -4.96 16.09
N VAL A 65 3.45 -5.65 15.79
CA VAL A 65 3.76 -6.19 14.46
C VAL A 65 3.38 -7.66 14.40
N THR A 66 3.74 -8.46 15.41
CA THR A 66 3.60 -9.92 15.35
C THR A 66 2.15 -10.40 15.44
N ALA A 67 1.38 -9.82 16.36
CA ALA A 67 0.03 -10.28 16.65
C ALA A 67 -0.93 -9.89 15.51
N THR A 68 -1.71 -10.87 15.05
CA THR A 68 -2.61 -10.73 13.90
C THR A 68 -3.86 -9.90 14.22
N ASP A 69 -4.18 -9.75 15.51
CA ASP A 69 -5.33 -9.04 16.07
C ASP A 69 -5.02 -7.58 16.49
N ARG A 70 -3.79 -7.09 16.28
CA ARG A 70 -3.36 -5.74 16.71
C ARG A 70 -3.22 -4.75 15.55
N PHE A 71 -4.02 -4.91 14.48
CA PHE A 71 -4.06 -3.92 13.40
C PHE A 71 -4.31 -2.51 13.96
N SER A 72 -3.65 -1.50 13.36
CA SER A 72 -3.59 -0.09 13.78
C SER A 72 -2.79 0.23 15.06
N GLN A 73 -2.44 -0.75 15.90
CA GLN A 73 -1.69 -0.48 17.15
C GLN A 73 -0.25 0.01 16.92
N ALA A 74 0.28 -0.22 15.72
CA ALA A 74 1.58 0.31 15.29
C ALA A 74 1.53 1.77 14.78
N PHE A 75 0.33 2.32 14.52
CA PHE A 75 0.21 3.68 13.99
C PHE A 75 0.64 4.71 15.04
N ASN A 76 1.32 5.77 14.59
CA ASN A 76 1.88 6.82 15.44
C ASN A 76 2.91 6.34 16.49
N THR A 77 3.42 5.11 16.34
CA THR A 77 4.54 4.60 17.14
C THR A 77 5.87 4.88 16.43
N PRO A 78 7.04 4.65 17.05
CA PRO A 78 8.34 4.89 16.41
C PRO A 78 8.57 4.13 15.10
N ILE A 79 7.80 3.06 14.81
CA ILE A 79 7.90 2.27 13.57
C ILE A 79 6.97 2.75 12.46
N ASP A 80 6.24 3.83 12.69
CA ASP A 80 5.44 4.52 11.69
C ASP A 80 6.13 5.84 11.34
N TRP A 81 6.13 6.17 10.05
CA TRP A 81 6.50 7.52 9.60
C TRP A 81 5.46 8.55 10.01
N ALA A 82 4.18 8.14 10.09
CA ALA A 82 3.05 8.97 10.50
C ALA A 82 3.02 10.34 9.77
N TYR A 83 3.18 10.31 8.44
CA TYR A 83 3.19 11.53 7.64
C TYR A 83 1.85 12.27 7.74
N GLN A 84 1.89 13.56 7.42
CA GLN A 84 0.70 14.38 7.28
C GLN A 84 0.66 14.96 5.88
N THR A 85 -0.51 14.96 5.26
CA THR A 85 -0.72 15.70 4.02
C THR A 85 -0.74 17.20 4.30
N VAL A 86 -0.51 18.01 3.25
CA VAL A 86 -0.93 19.41 3.27
C VAL A 86 -2.45 19.50 3.42
N LYS A 87 -2.98 20.68 3.76
CA LYS A 87 -4.43 20.89 3.82
C LYS A 87 -5.07 20.51 2.48
N GLN A 88 -6.12 19.68 2.54
CA GLN A 88 -6.83 19.17 1.38
C GLN A 88 -8.11 19.97 1.15
N PRO A 89 -8.19 20.87 0.15
CA PRO A 89 -9.38 21.69 -0.08
C PRO A 89 -10.63 20.86 -0.36
N GLY A 90 -10.46 19.77 -1.12
CA GLY A 90 -11.55 18.83 -1.40
C GLY A 90 -12.04 18.08 -0.17
N ALA A 91 -11.23 17.96 0.90
CA ALA A 91 -11.57 17.24 2.13
C ALA A 91 -11.69 18.17 3.36
N GLY A 92 -12.41 19.30 3.18
CA GLY A 92 -12.73 20.22 4.28
C GLY A 92 -11.52 21.00 4.81
N ASN A 93 -10.49 21.21 4.00
CA ASN A 93 -9.22 21.84 4.40
C ASN A 93 -8.48 21.13 5.55
N ARG A 94 -8.76 19.85 5.77
CA ARG A 94 -8.07 19.03 6.78
C ARG A 94 -6.71 18.58 6.28
N THR A 95 -5.77 18.39 7.20
CA THR A 95 -4.59 17.54 6.97
C THR A 95 -4.99 16.11 7.30
N LEU A 96 -4.50 15.15 6.51
CA LEU A 96 -4.84 13.75 6.64
C LEU A 96 -3.58 12.97 7.01
N PRO A 97 -3.65 12.05 7.99
CA PRO A 97 -2.54 11.16 8.29
C PRO A 97 -2.30 10.19 7.12
N LEU A 98 -1.03 9.89 6.86
CA LEU A 98 -0.58 8.86 5.93
C LEU A 98 0.44 7.96 6.65
N HIS A 99 -0.01 6.79 7.07
CA HIS A 99 0.80 5.81 7.79
C HIS A 99 1.68 5.03 6.81
N GLN A 100 2.99 4.97 7.08
CA GLN A 100 3.97 4.26 6.27
C GLN A 100 4.97 3.58 7.20
N GLY A 101 5.30 2.31 6.96
CA GLY A 101 6.19 1.57 7.86
C GLY A 101 7.63 2.08 7.81
N LYS A 102 8.23 2.20 8.99
CA LYS A 102 9.62 2.57 9.26
C LYS A 102 10.26 1.49 10.13
N ALA A 103 10.41 0.32 9.53
CA ALA A 103 10.90 -0.92 10.15
C ALA A 103 11.49 -1.83 9.09
N TRP A 104 12.25 -2.85 9.50
CA TRP A 104 12.57 -3.96 8.60
C TRP A 104 11.27 -4.64 8.17
N GLY A 105 11.00 -4.67 6.87
CA GLY A 105 9.73 -5.07 6.27
C GLY A 105 8.90 -3.89 5.75
N GLY A 106 9.26 -2.64 6.09
CA GLY A 106 8.54 -1.43 5.69
C GLY A 106 7.06 -1.48 6.06
N THR A 107 6.19 -0.96 5.19
CA THR A 107 4.73 -0.90 5.45
C THR A 107 4.06 -2.27 5.66
N SER A 108 4.67 -3.39 5.26
CA SER A 108 4.14 -4.73 5.56
C SER A 108 4.11 -5.06 7.06
N THR A 109 4.88 -4.34 7.87
CA THR A 109 4.88 -4.48 9.34
C THR A 109 3.67 -3.82 10.03
N ILE A 110 2.98 -2.89 9.35
CA ILE A 110 1.88 -2.10 9.94
C ILE A 110 0.58 -2.14 9.14
N ASN A 111 0.57 -2.73 7.94
CA ASN A 111 -0.64 -2.80 7.10
C ASN A 111 -1.71 -3.78 7.65
N GLY A 112 -2.85 -3.88 6.95
CA GLY A 112 -3.95 -4.78 7.28
C GLY A 112 -3.74 -6.27 6.92
N MET A 113 -2.54 -6.66 6.47
CA MET A 113 -2.18 -8.03 6.05
C MET A 113 -2.95 -8.61 4.86
N THR A 114 -4.02 -7.98 4.36
CA THR A 114 -4.79 -8.46 3.21
C THR A 114 -3.89 -8.73 2.00
N TYR A 115 -4.00 -9.92 1.43
CA TYR A 115 -3.25 -10.35 0.24
C TYR A 115 -4.20 -10.60 -0.93
N ILE A 116 -4.30 -9.59 -1.80
CA ILE A 116 -5.14 -9.61 -3.01
C ILE A 116 -4.33 -9.04 -4.17
N ARG A 117 -4.45 -9.66 -5.34
CA ARG A 117 -3.80 -9.19 -6.58
C ARG A 117 -4.73 -8.23 -7.33
N GLY A 118 -4.14 -7.33 -8.10
CA GLY A 118 -4.89 -6.39 -8.93
C GLY A 118 -5.73 -7.06 -10.01
N ASN A 119 -6.76 -6.36 -10.50
CA ASN A 119 -7.60 -6.85 -11.58
C ASN A 119 -6.81 -6.99 -12.90
N ILE A 120 -7.10 -8.00 -13.71
CA ILE A 120 -6.48 -8.21 -15.03
C ILE A 120 -6.56 -6.94 -15.89
N ALA A 121 -7.69 -6.25 -15.88
CA ALA A 121 -7.87 -5.02 -16.64
C ALA A 121 -6.88 -3.92 -16.25
N GLU A 122 -6.54 -3.83 -14.96
CA GLU A 122 -5.57 -2.87 -14.45
C GLU A 122 -4.14 -3.25 -14.84
N ILE A 123 -3.77 -4.52 -14.68
CA ILE A 123 -2.42 -4.99 -15.00
C ILE A 123 -2.16 -4.94 -16.51
N ASP A 124 -3.10 -5.40 -17.34
CA ASP A 124 -2.98 -5.37 -18.80
C ASP A 124 -2.97 -3.94 -19.36
N SER A 125 -3.46 -2.95 -18.59
CA SER A 125 -3.39 -1.55 -18.98
C SER A 125 -1.96 -1.02 -19.07
N TRP A 126 -0.98 -1.66 -18.42
CA TRP A 126 0.41 -1.25 -18.47
C TRP A 126 1.01 -1.37 -19.87
N GLU A 127 0.54 -2.31 -20.69
CA GLU A 127 0.94 -2.42 -22.10
C GLU A 127 0.46 -1.22 -22.91
N GLN A 128 -0.75 -0.69 -22.63
CA GLN A 128 -1.30 0.50 -23.29
C GLN A 128 -0.48 1.76 -22.98
N LEU A 129 0.26 1.74 -21.87
CA LEU A 129 1.21 2.79 -21.48
C LEU A 129 2.58 2.65 -22.16
N GLY A 130 2.78 1.64 -23.01
CA GLY A 130 4.00 1.44 -23.79
C GLY A 130 4.98 0.43 -23.18
N ASN A 131 4.50 -0.47 -22.32
CA ASN A 131 5.32 -1.48 -21.64
C ASN A 131 4.96 -2.89 -22.14
N PRO A 132 5.33 -3.27 -23.38
CA PRO A 132 4.97 -4.58 -23.93
C PRO A 132 5.54 -5.71 -23.06
N GLY A 133 4.74 -6.76 -22.83
CA GLY A 133 5.10 -7.90 -21.98
C GLY A 133 4.83 -7.67 -20.49
N TRP A 134 4.39 -6.48 -20.09
CA TRP A 134 3.91 -6.20 -18.73
C TRP A 134 2.38 -6.35 -18.68
N ASN A 135 1.91 -7.59 -18.59
CA ASN A 135 0.49 -7.95 -18.52
C ASN A 135 0.27 -9.06 -17.48
N TRP A 136 -0.99 -9.37 -17.17
CA TRP A 136 -1.35 -10.35 -16.15
C TRP A 136 -0.72 -11.73 -16.42
N ALA A 137 -0.80 -12.20 -17.66
CA ALA A 137 -0.29 -13.51 -18.04
C ALA A 137 1.23 -13.63 -17.82
N ALA A 138 1.98 -12.55 -18.07
CA ALA A 138 3.42 -12.50 -17.84
C ALA A 138 3.79 -12.41 -16.34
N LEU A 139 2.94 -11.80 -15.51
CA LEU A 139 3.20 -11.63 -14.07
C LEU A 139 2.72 -12.80 -13.22
N LEU A 140 1.67 -13.53 -13.64
CA LEU A 140 1.11 -14.65 -12.90
C LEU A 140 2.15 -15.70 -12.46
N PRO A 141 3.12 -16.11 -13.28
CA PRO A 141 4.19 -17.00 -12.82
C PRO A 141 5.00 -16.45 -11.64
N TYR A 142 5.24 -15.14 -11.60
CA TYR A 142 5.98 -14.49 -10.51
C TYR A 142 5.12 -14.28 -9.26
N TYR A 143 3.82 -13.99 -9.43
CA TYR A 143 2.88 -13.98 -8.31
C TYR A 143 2.81 -15.33 -7.60
N LYS A 144 2.84 -16.42 -8.37
CA LYS A 144 2.92 -17.79 -7.83
C LYS A 144 4.30 -18.06 -7.23
N LEU A 145 5.38 -17.60 -7.85
CA LEU A 145 6.74 -17.85 -7.36
C LEU A 145 7.02 -17.22 -5.98
N SER A 146 6.43 -16.05 -5.68
CA SER A 146 6.61 -15.40 -4.37
C SER A 146 5.77 -16.04 -3.25
N GLU A 147 4.70 -16.72 -3.60
CA GLU A 147 3.64 -17.17 -2.70
C GLU A 147 3.83 -18.60 -2.19
N ARG A 148 3.57 -18.78 -0.90
CA ARG A 148 3.26 -20.02 -0.23
C ARG A 148 1.85 -19.91 0.34
N TYR A 149 0.89 -20.35 -0.45
CA TYR A 149 -0.51 -20.37 -0.05
C TYR A 149 -0.77 -21.57 0.86
N ILE A 150 -1.45 -21.32 1.97
CA ILE A 150 -1.78 -22.29 2.99
C ILE A 150 -3.25 -22.62 2.81
N ILE A 151 -3.52 -23.88 2.48
CA ILE A 151 -4.87 -24.36 2.19
C ILE A 151 -5.76 -24.15 3.42
N PRO A 152 -6.95 -23.52 3.27
CA PRO A 152 -7.87 -23.36 4.38
C PRO A 152 -8.28 -24.71 4.96
N THR A 153 -8.36 -24.79 6.28
CA THR A 153 -8.84 -25.98 6.99
C THR A 153 -10.33 -26.21 6.75
N ASP A 154 -10.83 -27.42 7.04
CA ASP A 154 -12.28 -27.72 6.94
C ASP A 154 -13.15 -26.75 7.75
N THR A 155 -12.65 -26.27 8.90
CA THR A 155 -13.36 -25.27 9.71
C THR A 155 -13.42 -23.91 9.01
N GLN A 156 -12.36 -23.50 8.33
CA GLN A 156 -12.31 -22.24 7.58
C GLN A 156 -13.15 -22.34 6.29
N LEU A 157 -13.12 -23.48 5.60
CA LEU A 157 -14.00 -23.77 4.46
C LEU A 157 -15.48 -23.70 4.88
N ALA A 158 -15.84 -24.31 6.01
CA ALA A 158 -17.19 -24.23 6.56
C ALA A 158 -17.59 -22.81 6.99
N ALA A 159 -16.62 -21.95 7.30
CA ALA A 159 -16.85 -20.53 7.58
C ALA A 159 -17.07 -19.67 6.32
N GLY A 160 -16.83 -20.22 5.12
CA GLY A 160 -16.99 -19.54 3.84
C GLY A 160 -15.68 -19.17 3.15
N ALA A 161 -14.52 -19.58 3.68
CA ALA A 161 -13.25 -19.43 2.96
C ALA A 161 -13.31 -20.24 1.65
N THR A 162 -12.83 -19.65 0.57
CA THR A 162 -12.77 -20.28 -0.76
C THR A 162 -11.41 -20.05 -1.38
N TYR A 163 -11.00 -20.93 -2.28
CA TYR A 163 -9.76 -20.76 -3.03
C TYR A 163 -9.79 -21.58 -4.31
N LYS A 164 -8.97 -21.20 -5.29
CA LYS A 164 -8.80 -21.93 -6.55
C LYS A 164 -7.31 -22.25 -6.77
N PRO A 165 -6.88 -23.52 -6.55
CA PRO A 165 -5.46 -23.90 -6.52
C PRO A 165 -4.63 -23.43 -7.72
N GLN A 166 -5.23 -23.32 -8.92
CA GLN A 166 -4.53 -22.92 -10.14
C GLN A 166 -3.92 -21.51 -10.07
N TYR A 167 -4.46 -20.62 -9.23
CA TYR A 167 -3.98 -19.24 -9.11
C TYR A 167 -2.86 -19.09 -8.07
N HIS A 168 -2.57 -20.13 -7.28
CA HIS A 168 -1.66 -20.01 -6.15
C HIS A 168 -0.31 -20.71 -6.34
N GLY A 169 0.72 -20.12 -5.73
CA GLY A 169 1.99 -20.80 -5.45
C GLY A 169 1.99 -21.42 -4.07
N PHE A 170 2.79 -22.47 -3.87
CA PHE A 170 2.81 -23.24 -2.62
C PHE A 170 4.20 -23.32 -1.98
N ASP A 171 5.24 -22.80 -2.63
CA ASP A 171 6.64 -23.01 -2.22
C ASP A 171 7.38 -21.71 -1.90
N GLY A 172 6.78 -20.56 -2.23
CA GLY A 172 7.37 -19.24 -2.09
C GLY A 172 7.66 -18.79 -0.65
N SER A 173 8.20 -17.58 -0.53
CA SER A 173 8.65 -17.02 0.75
C SER A 173 7.53 -16.31 1.53
N ILE A 174 6.52 -15.77 0.85
CA ILE A 174 5.37 -15.13 1.48
C ILE A 174 4.34 -16.19 1.87
N ARG A 175 4.10 -16.37 3.16
CA ARG A 175 2.96 -17.18 3.63
C ARG A 175 1.66 -16.39 3.45
N VAL A 176 0.68 -17.01 2.82
CA VAL A 176 -0.66 -16.47 2.60
C VAL A 176 -1.67 -17.49 3.08
N GLY A 177 -2.60 -17.10 3.94
CA GLY A 177 -3.60 -18.02 4.49
C GLY A 177 -4.74 -17.27 5.15
N TYR A 178 -5.55 -17.98 5.92
CA TYR A 178 -6.65 -17.40 6.67
C TYR A 178 -6.33 -17.38 8.16
N SER A 179 -6.81 -16.36 8.87
CA SER A 179 -6.68 -16.27 10.33
C SER A 179 -7.16 -17.56 11.01
N PRO A 180 -6.44 -18.06 12.03
CA PRO A 180 -6.91 -19.20 12.83
C PRO A 180 -8.17 -18.87 13.66
N ALA A 181 -8.49 -17.59 13.84
CA ALA A 181 -9.75 -17.13 14.42
C ALA A 181 -10.94 -17.28 13.45
N LEU A 182 -10.69 -17.52 12.16
CA LEU A 182 -11.74 -17.77 11.17
C LEU A 182 -12.46 -19.09 11.47
N ARG A 183 -13.67 -18.99 12.02
CA ARG A 183 -14.50 -20.12 12.44
C ARG A 183 -15.91 -20.01 11.88
N ASN A 184 -16.56 -21.16 11.74
CA ASN A 184 -17.96 -21.22 11.33
C ASN A 184 -18.84 -20.48 12.35
N GLY A 185 -19.72 -19.60 11.87
CA GLY A 185 -20.59 -18.76 12.69
C GLY A 185 -21.74 -18.19 11.87
N SER A 186 -22.71 -17.55 12.52
CA SER A 186 -23.91 -17.02 11.85
C SER A 186 -23.62 -15.78 10.99
N PHE A 187 -22.51 -15.08 11.21
CA PHE A 187 -22.21 -13.84 10.48
C PHE A 187 -21.96 -14.08 8.99
N ALA A 188 -21.02 -14.98 8.64
CA ALA A 188 -20.64 -15.20 7.24
C ALA A 188 -21.81 -15.58 6.32
N PRO A 189 -22.72 -16.51 6.70
CA PRO A 189 -23.90 -16.84 5.90
C PRO A 189 -24.82 -15.65 5.65
N ALA A 190 -25.07 -14.83 6.67
CA ALA A 190 -25.94 -13.67 6.53
C ALA A 190 -25.30 -12.57 5.67
N VAL A 191 -23.98 -12.37 5.77
CA VAL A 191 -23.23 -11.46 4.89
C VAL A 191 -23.32 -11.94 3.44
N MET A 192 -23.05 -13.23 3.19
CA MET A 192 -23.14 -13.85 1.86
C MET A 192 -24.54 -13.68 1.25
N GLN A 193 -25.58 -14.06 1.99
CA GLN A 193 -26.96 -13.99 1.49
C GLN A 193 -27.41 -12.56 1.22
N THR A 194 -27.00 -11.61 2.06
CA THR A 194 -27.33 -10.20 1.87
C THR A 194 -26.66 -9.64 0.61
N TRP A 195 -25.38 -9.94 0.39
CA TRP A 195 -24.69 -9.54 -0.83
C TRP A 195 -25.26 -10.21 -2.09
N GLU A 196 -25.62 -11.49 -2.03
CA GLU A 196 -26.29 -12.19 -3.13
C GLU A 196 -27.64 -11.54 -3.45
N GLY A 197 -28.43 -11.18 -2.43
CA GLY A 197 -29.68 -10.42 -2.59
C GLY A 197 -29.48 -9.02 -3.21
N LEU A 198 -28.28 -8.46 -3.08
CA LEU A 198 -27.84 -7.23 -3.74
C LEU A 198 -27.12 -7.47 -5.08
N SER A 199 -27.22 -8.69 -5.64
CA SER A 199 -26.59 -9.08 -6.92
C SER A 199 -25.06 -9.05 -6.93
N ILE A 200 -24.45 -9.15 -5.74
CA ILE A 200 -23.00 -9.28 -5.55
C ILE A 200 -22.70 -10.70 -5.07
N SER A 201 -22.41 -11.58 -6.01
CA SER A 201 -22.13 -12.99 -5.71
C SER A 201 -20.77 -13.20 -5.04
N GLN A 202 -20.61 -14.37 -4.40
CA GLN A 202 -19.34 -14.78 -3.83
C GLN A 202 -18.27 -14.93 -4.91
N ASN A 203 -17.13 -14.24 -4.73
CA ASN A 203 -15.93 -14.46 -5.50
C ASN A 203 -15.17 -15.64 -4.89
N PRO A 204 -14.95 -16.74 -5.65
CA PRO A 204 -14.29 -17.93 -5.12
C PRO A 204 -12.79 -17.73 -4.86
N ASP A 205 -12.16 -16.72 -5.47
CA ASP A 205 -10.75 -16.41 -5.30
C ASP A 205 -10.38 -15.00 -5.81
N LEU A 206 -10.19 -14.07 -4.89
CA LEU A 206 -9.79 -12.68 -5.20
C LEU A 206 -8.41 -12.57 -5.87
N ASN A 207 -7.59 -13.63 -5.84
CA ASN A 207 -6.26 -13.65 -6.47
C ASN A 207 -6.27 -14.20 -7.91
N SER A 208 -7.45 -14.47 -8.46
CA SER A 208 -7.65 -14.96 -9.83
C SER A 208 -7.40 -13.91 -10.92
N GLY A 209 -7.41 -12.63 -10.53
CA GLY A 209 -7.38 -11.49 -11.45
C GLY A 209 -8.76 -10.97 -11.85
N ASP A 210 -9.82 -11.72 -11.53
CA ASP A 210 -11.19 -11.21 -11.46
C ASP A 210 -11.54 -10.96 -9.99
N VAL A 211 -11.67 -9.68 -9.62
CA VAL A 211 -11.73 -9.25 -8.22
C VAL A 211 -13.18 -9.00 -7.76
N ARG A 212 -14.12 -8.76 -8.69
CA ARG A 212 -15.51 -8.40 -8.36
C ARG A 212 -16.16 -9.49 -7.49
N GLY A 213 -16.92 -9.07 -6.49
CA GLY A 213 -17.73 -9.96 -5.66
C GLY A 213 -17.39 -9.88 -4.18
N PHE A 214 -18.14 -10.63 -3.39
CA PHE A 214 -17.92 -10.80 -1.96
C PHE A 214 -16.95 -11.95 -1.69
N SER A 215 -16.00 -11.80 -0.77
CA SER A 215 -15.14 -12.90 -0.33
C SER A 215 -14.55 -12.66 1.05
N MET A 216 -13.88 -13.68 1.57
CA MET A 216 -12.95 -13.54 2.69
C MET A 216 -11.55 -13.36 2.11
N GLY A 217 -10.90 -12.24 2.41
CA GLY A 217 -9.55 -11.96 1.92
C GLY A 217 -8.53 -12.81 2.67
N PRO A 218 -7.67 -13.59 2.00
CA PRO A 218 -6.54 -14.20 2.67
C PRO A 218 -5.56 -13.10 3.13
N GLN A 219 -4.74 -13.45 4.11
CA GLN A 219 -3.83 -12.55 4.80
C GLN A 219 -2.39 -13.06 4.70
N THR A 220 -1.42 -12.15 4.76
CA THR A 220 -0.01 -12.49 4.95
C THR A 220 0.26 -12.82 6.42
N LEU A 221 0.11 -14.09 6.79
CA LEU A 221 0.39 -14.61 8.13
C LEU A 221 0.91 -16.06 8.07
N ASP A 222 1.43 -16.53 9.19
CA ASP A 222 1.59 -17.95 9.50
C ASP A 222 0.44 -18.40 10.42
N PRO A 223 -0.58 -19.13 9.90
CA PRO A 223 -1.76 -19.52 10.67
C PRO A 223 -1.44 -20.55 11.76
N ASP A 224 -0.39 -21.38 11.59
CA ASP A 224 0.00 -22.37 12.60
C ASP A 224 0.61 -21.70 13.85
N ARG A 225 1.24 -20.53 13.65
CA ARG A 225 1.87 -19.75 14.72
C ARG A 225 1.05 -18.54 15.16
N ASP A 226 0.02 -18.20 14.38
CA ASP A 226 -0.76 -16.97 14.48
C ASP A 226 0.09 -15.70 14.50
N VAL A 227 1.00 -15.57 13.53
CA VAL A 227 1.94 -14.43 13.44
C VAL A 227 1.87 -13.78 12.06
N ARG A 228 1.80 -12.45 12.02
CA ARG A 228 1.95 -11.65 10.79
C ARG A 228 3.17 -12.11 9.98
N TRP A 229 3.04 -12.18 8.66
CA TRP A 229 4.12 -12.53 7.75
C TRP A 229 4.60 -11.32 6.94
N ASP A 230 5.29 -10.40 7.61
CA ASP A 230 5.91 -9.24 6.97
C ASP A 230 7.10 -9.61 6.07
N ALA A 231 7.58 -8.65 5.27
CA ALA A 231 8.65 -8.89 4.32
C ALA A 231 10.01 -9.22 4.98
N ALA A 232 10.27 -8.79 6.22
CA ALA A 232 11.49 -9.19 6.92
C ALA A 232 11.45 -10.67 7.31
N ARG A 233 10.32 -11.15 7.84
CA ARG A 233 10.12 -12.60 8.11
C ARG A 233 10.22 -13.46 6.86
N ALA A 234 9.71 -12.96 5.74
CA ALA A 234 9.71 -13.72 4.50
C ALA A 234 11.09 -13.76 3.82
N TYR A 235 11.78 -12.62 3.72
CA TYR A 235 12.92 -12.46 2.83
C TYR A 235 14.24 -12.14 3.53
N TYR A 236 14.24 -11.70 4.79
CA TYR A 236 15.47 -11.34 5.50
C TYR A 236 15.82 -12.33 6.61
N HIS A 237 14.95 -12.52 7.60
CA HIS A 237 15.24 -13.38 8.77
C HIS A 237 15.70 -14.81 8.40
N PRO A 238 15.14 -15.48 7.37
CA PRO A 238 15.62 -16.82 7.00
C PRO A 238 17.06 -16.87 6.48
N VAL A 239 17.62 -15.73 6.07
CA VAL A 239 18.92 -15.62 5.42
C VAL A 239 19.86 -14.62 6.10
N GLU A 240 19.52 -14.14 7.29
CA GLU A 240 20.28 -13.11 8.01
C GLU A 240 21.72 -13.54 8.37
N HIS A 241 21.97 -14.85 8.38
CA HIS A 241 23.29 -15.45 8.59
C HIS A 241 24.24 -15.30 7.39
N ARG A 242 23.74 -14.85 6.22
CA ARG A 242 24.57 -14.64 5.02
C ARG A 242 25.55 -13.49 5.26
N PRO A 243 26.88 -13.74 5.25
CA PRO A 243 27.88 -12.71 5.58
C PRO A 243 27.97 -11.59 4.52
N ASN A 244 27.41 -11.83 3.33
CA ASN A 244 27.39 -10.91 2.20
C ASN A 244 26.12 -10.05 2.12
N LEU A 245 25.21 -10.13 3.09
CA LEU A 245 24.00 -9.30 3.16
C LEU A 245 23.91 -8.58 4.50
N ARG A 246 23.77 -7.25 4.48
CA ARG A 246 23.64 -6.44 5.70
C ARG A 246 22.53 -5.41 5.56
N ILE A 247 21.73 -5.23 6.62
CA ILE A 247 20.88 -4.04 6.77
C ILE A 247 21.63 -3.03 7.62
N LEU A 248 21.83 -1.83 7.09
CA LEU A 248 22.50 -0.71 7.73
C LEU A 248 21.46 0.31 8.15
N LYS A 249 21.51 0.73 9.42
CA LYS A 249 20.58 1.72 9.94
C LYS A 249 20.92 3.11 9.41
N GLY A 250 19.96 3.78 8.80
CA GLY A 250 20.13 5.16 8.37
C GLY A 250 19.09 5.61 7.35
N THR A 251 18.98 6.92 7.18
CA THR A 251 18.12 7.56 6.20
C THR A 251 18.93 8.00 5.00
N VAL A 252 18.77 7.33 3.85
CA VAL A 252 19.35 7.83 2.60
C VAL A 252 18.77 9.20 2.26
N ARG A 253 19.68 10.14 2.00
CA ARG A 253 19.37 11.51 1.56
C ARG A 253 19.30 11.58 0.05
N ARG A 254 20.35 11.10 -0.63
CA ARG A 254 20.51 11.20 -2.09
C ARG A 254 21.50 10.17 -2.61
N ILE A 255 21.47 9.98 -3.93
CA ILE A 255 22.49 9.29 -4.71
C ILE A 255 23.73 10.20 -4.81
N THR A 256 24.92 9.60 -4.76
CA THR A 256 26.18 10.26 -5.09
C THR A 256 26.58 9.90 -6.52
N TRP A 257 27.09 10.88 -7.28
CA TRP A 257 27.43 10.73 -8.69
C TRP A 257 28.94 10.61 -8.87
N ALA A 258 29.40 9.63 -9.65
CA ALA A 258 30.79 9.57 -10.08
C ALA A 258 31.11 10.84 -10.89
N SER A 259 32.31 11.40 -10.68
CA SER A 259 32.79 12.69 -11.22
C SER A 259 32.14 13.13 -12.53
N ARG A 260 31.74 14.41 -12.54
CA ARG A 260 31.05 15.11 -13.61
C ARG A 260 31.91 15.10 -14.88
N ARG A 261 31.82 14.06 -15.73
CA ARG A 261 31.95 14.24 -17.18
C ARG A 261 30.77 15.14 -17.57
N ARG A 262 30.89 16.43 -17.23
CA ARG A 262 30.05 17.48 -17.80
C ARG A 262 30.03 17.21 -19.29
N GLN A 263 28.92 17.54 -19.93
CA GLN A 263 28.86 17.80 -21.36
C GLN A 263 29.80 18.97 -21.78
N LYS A 264 31.03 19.03 -21.25
CA LYS A 264 32.13 19.72 -21.89
C LYS A 264 32.35 18.96 -23.20
N GLU A 265 31.95 19.64 -24.27
CA GLU A 265 32.26 19.34 -25.66
C GLU A 265 31.62 18.04 -26.20
N GLY A 266 30.41 18.17 -26.74
CA GLY A 266 29.89 17.27 -27.79
C GLY A 266 29.45 15.86 -27.37
N LEU A 267 29.66 15.43 -26.13
CA LEU A 267 29.14 14.15 -25.64
C LEU A 267 27.69 14.29 -25.15
N GLN A 268 26.73 14.45 -26.07
CA GLN A 268 25.29 14.38 -25.75
C GLN A 268 24.89 13.08 -25.04
N ASN A 269 25.76 12.05 -25.06
CA ASN A 269 25.50 10.71 -24.55
C ASN A 269 26.33 10.34 -23.30
N ALA A 270 26.94 11.29 -22.59
CA ALA A 270 27.63 10.96 -21.33
C ALA A 270 26.61 10.46 -20.29
N ARG A 271 26.50 9.12 -20.12
CA ARG A 271 25.62 8.47 -19.16
C ARG A 271 26.03 8.86 -17.73
N LEU A 272 25.10 9.45 -16.98
CA LEU A 272 25.28 9.72 -15.56
C LEU A 272 25.42 8.38 -14.80
N VAL A 273 26.41 8.29 -13.90
CA VAL A 273 26.73 7.06 -13.16
C VAL A 273 26.60 7.32 -11.66
N ALA A 274 25.70 6.59 -11.00
CA ALA A 274 25.62 6.55 -9.55
C ALA A 274 26.87 5.86 -8.99
N GLU A 275 27.60 6.53 -8.11
CA GLU A 275 28.74 5.98 -7.38
C GLU A 275 28.32 5.35 -6.06
N GLY A 276 27.18 5.75 -5.51
CA GLY A 276 26.71 5.27 -4.21
C GLY A 276 25.56 6.12 -3.66
N VAL A 277 25.47 6.17 -2.34
CA VAL A 277 24.47 6.98 -1.63
C VAL A 277 25.08 7.74 -0.47
N GLU A 278 24.51 8.90 -0.18
CA GLU A 278 24.73 9.61 1.06
C GLU A 278 23.54 9.36 1.99
N LEU A 279 23.81 9.00 3.24
CA LEU A 279 22.81 8.77 4.27
C LEU A 279 23.11 9.55 5.55
N LEU A 280 22.04 9.85 6.29
CA LEU A 280 22.11 10.32 7.66
C LEU A 280 22.00 9.13 8.60
N THR A 281 22.94 8.98 9.52
CA THR A 281 22.86 8.04 10.64
C THR A 281 21.91 8.57 11.72
N ASP A 282 21.51 7.71 12.65
CA ASP A 282 20.60 8.07 13.75
C ASP A 282 21.12 9.24 14.62
N ASP A 283 22.45 9.35 14.77
CA ASP A 283 23.10 10.45 15.50
C ASP A 283 23.24 11.74 14.64
N GLY A 284 22.61 11.78 13.46
CA GLY A 284 22.55 12.94 12.58
C GLY A 284 23.81 13.18 11.75
N LYS A 285 24.80 12.27 11.78
CA LYS A 285 26.01 12.40 10.95
C LYS A 285 25.71 12.02 9.50
N SER A 286 26.35 12.73 8.57
CA SER A 286 26.33 12.35 7.16
C SER A 286 27.44 11.35 6.88
N THR A 287 27.11 10.23 6.24
CA THR A 287 28.07 9.23 5.75
C THR A 287 27.74 8.82 4.32
N GLN A 288 28.70 8.18 3.65
CA GLN A 288 28.55 7.67 2.29
C GLN A 288 28.87 6.19 2.22
N LEU A 289 28.12 5.50 1.36
CA LEU A 289 28.36 4.12 0.95
C LEU A 289 28.57 4.11 -0.56
N ARG A 290 29.50 3.31 -1.03
CA ARG A 290 29.81 3.18 -2.46
C ARG A 290 29.23 1.90 -3.03
N ALA A 291 28.63 1.99 -4.21
CA ALA A 291 28.20 0.83 -4.99
C ALA A 291 29.20 0.55 -6.11
N ARG A 292 29.73 -0.69 -6.17
CA ARG A 292 30.58 -1.15 -7.27
C ARG A 292 29.79 -1.47 -8.54
N LYS A 293 28.52 -1.85 -8.40
CA LYS A 293 27.63 -2.19 -9.52
C LYS A 293 26.45 -1.24 -9.61
N GLU A 294 25.50 -1.33 -8.69
CA GLU A 294 24.22 -0.61 -8.82
C GLU A 294 23.70 -0.08 -7.49
N VAL A 295 22.99 1.04 -7.58
CA VAL A 295 22.14 1.58 -6.51
C VAL A 295 20.69 1.32 -6.90
N VAL A 296 19.95 0.62 -6.04
CA VAL A 296 18.52 0.30 -6.23
C VAL A 296 17.69 1.15 -5.28
N ILE A 297 16.85 2.04 -5.81
CA ILE A 297 15.98 2.88 -4.98
C ILE A 297 14.65 2.15 -4.72
N SER A 298 14.37 1.84 -3.45
CA SER A 298 13.17 1.10 -3.00
C SER A 298 12.54 1.73 -1.74
N ALA A 299 12.57 3.06 -1.65
CA ALA A 299 12.19 3.78 -0.43
C ALA A 299 10.66 3.94 -0.26
N GLY A 300 9.86 3.33 -1.14
CA GLY A 300 8.40 3.48 -1.18
C GLY A 300 7.93 4.73 -1.96
N ALA A 301 6.63 4.76 -2.30
CA ALA A 301 6.06 5.77 -3.19
C ALA A 301 6.23 7.22 -2.69
N VAL A 302 6.24 7.42 -1.37
CA VAL A 302 6.41 8.75 -0.76
C VAL A 302 7.86 9.19 -0.72
N ARG A 303 8.82 8.29 -0.43
CA ARG A 303 10.23 8.67 -0.22
C ARG A 303 11.14 8.51 -1.43
N THR A 304 10.85 7.59 -2.35
CA THR A 304 11.61 7.48 -3.59
C THR A 304 11.71 8.83 -4.33
N PRO A 305 10.64 9.62 -4.55
CA PRO A 305 10.78 10.91 -5.22
C PRO A 305 11.68 11.88 -4.43
N LEU A 306 11.63 11.90 -3.10
CA LEU A 306 12.49 12.74 -2.26
C LEU A 306 13.98 12.45 -2.49
N VAL A 307 14.34 11.16 -2.54
CA VAL A 307 15.72 10.73 -2.78
C VAL A 307 16.16 11.14 -4.19
N LEU A 308 15.29 10.98 -5.19
CA LEU A 308 15.58 11.39 -6.57
C LEU A 308 15.77 12.90 -6.69
N GLU A 309 14.87 13.69 -6.09
CA GLU A 309 14.94 15.16 -6.10
C GLU A 309 16.20 15.66 -5.41
N ALA A 310 16.51 15.15 -4.22
CA ALA A 310 17.75 15.45 -3.50
C ALA A 310 19.02 15.02 -4.26
N SER A 311 18.89 14.10 -5.22
CA SER A 311 19.97 13.68 -6.13
C SER A 311 20.09 14.55 -7.38
N GLY A 312 19.21 15.54 -7.56
CA GLY A 312 19.16 16.37 -8.76
C GLY A 312 18.41 15.74 -9.93
N ILE A 313 17.54 14.76 -9.68
CA ILE A 313 16.65 14.15 -10.68
C ILE A 313 15.22 14.62 -10.38
N GLY A 314 14.64 15.42 -11.27
CA GLY A 314 13.29 15.95 -11.05
C GLY A 314 12.98 17.17 -11.91
N ASN A 315 11.94 17.90 -11.55
CA ASN A 315 11.57 19.15 -12.23
C ASN A 315 12.61 20.26 -11.93
N PRO A 316 13.31 20.82 -12.95
CA PRO A 316 14.34 21.83 -12.73
C PRO A 316 13.87 23.05 -11.93
N SER A 317 12.60 23.46 -12.07
CA SER A 317 12.04 24.58 -11.33
C SER A 317 11.87 24.26 -9.84
N VAL A 318 11.39 23.05 -9.52
CA VAL A 318 11.25 22.56 -8.14
C VAL A 318 12.64 22.42 -7.50
N LEU A 319 13.59 21.78 -8.20
CA LEU A 319 14.94 21.58 -7.69
C LEU A 319 15.67 22.90 -7.44
N ARG A 320 15.55 23.87 -8.35
CA ARG A 320 16.15 25.20 -8.19
C ARG A 320 15.59 25.93 -6.97
N ALA A 321 14.29 25.84 -6.70
CA ALA A 321 13.67 26.44 -5.53
C ALA A 321 14.22 25.87 -4.21
N LEU A 322 14.67 24.61 -4.24
CA LEU A 322 15.32 23.92 -3.11
C LEU A 322 16.85 24.12 -3.07
N GLY A 323 17.43 24.88 -3.99
CA GLY A 323 18.89 25.06 -4.11
C GLY A 323 19.63 23.83 -4.61
N ILE A 324 18.93 22.91 -5.28
CA ILE A 324 19.48 21.66 -5.82
C ILE A 324 19.82 21.86 -7.30
N GLU A 325 21.03 21.47 -7.69
CA GLU A 325 21.42 21.43 -9.09
C GLU A 325 20.73 20.28 -9.82
N THR A 326 20.11 20.57 -10.97
CA THR A 326 19.54 19.54 -11.84
C THR A 326 20.63 18.80 -12.62
N TRP A 327 20.65 17.48 -12.47
CA TRP A 327 21.48 16.56 -13.24
C TRP A 327 20.68 15.84 -14.32
N VAL A 328 19.42 15.51 -14.04
CA VAL A 328 18.49 14.91 -14.99
C VAL A 328 17.16 15.66 -14.90
N ASP A 329 16.78 16.29 -16.01
CA ASP A 329 15.47 16.90 -16.18
C ASP A 329 14.43 15.79 -16.37
N LEU A 330 13.75 15.45 -15.27
CA LEU A 330 12.71 14.43 -15.24
C LEU A 330 11.51 14.97 -14.46
N PRO A 331 10.69 15.84 -15.08
CA PRO A 331 9.73 16.67 -14.37
C PRO A 331 8.56 15.91 -13.73
N GLY A 332 8.38 14.63 -14.07
CA GLY A 332 7.37 13.77 -13.45
C GLY A 332 7.77 13.15 -12.10
N VAL A 333 9.01 13.36 -11.62
CA VAL A 333 9.40 12.89 -10.28
C VAL A 333 8.57 13.62 -9.22
N GLY A 334 7.96 12.84 -8.32
CA GLY A 334 7.11 13.36 -7.25
C GLY A 334 5.67 13.63 -7.68
N GLU A 335 5.33 13.46 -8.96
CA GLU A 335 4.01 13.77 -9.49
C GLU A 335 3.15 12.51 -9.67
N ASN A 336 1.86 12.71 -9.97
CA ASN A 336 0.90 11.64 -10.25
C ASN A 336 0.73 10.66 -9.06
N LEU A 337 0.82 11.17 -7.83
CA LEU A 337 0.43 10.42 -6.64
C LEU A 337 -1.07 10.14 -6.70
N VAL A 338 -1.46 8.89 -6.46
CA VAL A 338 -2.85 8.47 -6.36
C VAL A 338 -3.05 7.90 -4.97
N GLU A 339 -4.03 8.44 -4.25
CA GLU A 339 -4.41 7.96 -2.92
C GLU A 339 -5.88 7.58 -2.93
N GLN A 340 -6.20 6.46 -2.28
CA GLN A 340 -7.55 5.95 -2.17
C GLN A 340 -8.23 6.62 -0.96
N PRO A 341 -9.24 7.48 -1.16
CA PRO A 341 -10.01 8.00 -0.04
C PRO A 341 -10.71 6.85 0.66
N ASN A 342 -10.50 6.75 1.98
CA ASN A 342 -11.09 5.74 2.84
C ASN A 342 -12.00 6.38 3.89
N HIS A 343 -13.19 5.80 4.01
CA HIS A 343 -14.22 6.25 4.93
C HIS A 343 -14.79 5.06 5.71
N LEU A 344 -15.37 5.37 6.85
CA LEU A 344 -16.03 4.41 7.71
C LEU A 344 -17.52 4.74 7.70
N LEU A 345 -18.36 3.74 7.57
CA LEU A 345 -19.79 3.82 7.87
C LEU A 345 -20.03 2.94 9.09
N SER A 346 -20.73 3.45 10.09
CA SER A 346 -20.93 2.73 11.34
C SER A 346 -22.39 2.75 11.77
N PHE A 347 -22.86 1.64 12.31
CA PHE A 347 -24.18 1.49 12.90
C PHE A 347 -24.06 0.84 14.27
N SER A 348 -25.09 1.05 15.11
CA SER A 348 -25.29 0.23 16.31
C SER A 348 -26.17 -0.96 15.98
N GLY A 349 -25.86 -2.12 16.55
CA GLY A 349 -26.69 -3.31 16.46
C GLY A 349 -26.35 -4.31 17.56
N ASN A 350 -26.87 -5.52 17.42
CA ASN A 350 -26.62 -6.66 18.29
C ASN A 350 -26.13 -7.84 17.46
N LEU A 351 -24.81 -8.00 17.40
CA LEU A 351 -24.18 -9.09 16.67
C LEU A 351 -22.83 -9.41 17.31
N GLU A 352 -22.49 -10.70 17.35
CA GLU A 352 -21.20 -11.14 17.86
C GLU A 352 -20.05 -10.58 17.00
N PRO A 353 -18.91 -10.19 17.61
CA PRO A 353 -17.77 -9.68 16.87
C PRO A 353 -17.31 -10.64 15.77
N SER A 354 -16.95 -10.07 14.62
CA SER A 354 -16.44 -10.85 13.52
C SER A 354 -14.95 -11.10 13.72
N ALA A 355 -14.53 -12.37 13.67
CA ALA A 355 -13.12 -12.73 13.78
C ALA A 355 -12.28 -12.25 12.58
N ASN A 356 -12.91 -11.92 11.46
CA ASN A 356 -12.23 -11.42 10.28
C ASN A 356 -13.03 -10.30 9.63
N ALA A 357 -12.36 -9.59 8.74
CA ALA A 357 -12.96 -8.63 7.86
C ALA A 357 -13.40 -9.31 6.55
N TYR A 358 -14.54 -8.87 6.03
CA TYR A 358 -15.16 -9.45 4.82
C TYR A 358 -15.08 -8.45 3.69
N HIS A 359 -14.51 -8.85 2.57
CA HIS A 359 -14.19 -7.94 1.47
C HIS A 359 -15.23 -8.06 0.37
N THR A 360 -15.77 -6.93 -0.07
CA THR A 360 -16.68 -6.86 -1.21
C THR A 360 -16.13 -5.85 -2.21
N TYR A 361 -15.79 -6.32 -3.40
CA TYR A 361 -15.31 -5.48 -4.49
C TYR A 361 -16.39 -5.30 -5.53
N VAL A 362 -16.61 -4.05 -5.94
CA VAL A 362 -17.74 -3.66 -6.80
C VAL A 362 -17.26 -2.88 -8.01
N THR A 363 -17.97 -3.00 -9.12
CA THR A 363 -17.67 -2.29 -10.38
C THR A 363 -18.54 -1.05 -10.54
N ALA A 364 -18.29 -0.24 -11.57
CA ALA A 364 -19.13 0.91 -11.88
C ALA A 364 -20.60 0.50 -12.13
N ALA A 365 -20.83 -0.66 -12.76
CA ALA A 365 -22.17 -1.19 -13.00
C ALA A 365 -22.91 -1.51 -11.69
N ASP A 366 -22.20 -2.03 -10.68
CA ASP A 366 -22.78 -2.40 -9.39
C ASP A 366 -23.28 -1.17 -8.60
N ILE A 367 -22.54 -0.06 -8.68
CA ILE A 367 -22.84 1.15 -7.88
C ILE A 367 -23.70 2.19 -8.60
N PHE A 368 -23.68 2.23 -9.93
CA PHE A 368 -24.48 3.18 -10.72
C PHE A 368 -25.70 2.55 -11.38
N GLY A 369 -25.73 1.22 -11.56
CA GLY A 369 -26.89 0.49 -12.09
C GLY A 369 -27.43 1.10 -13.38
N ALA A 370 -28.69 1.56 -13.34
CA ALA A 370 -29.37 2.15 -14.49
C ALA A 370 -28.71 3.45 -15.01
N ASP A 371 -28.01 4.19 -14.15
CA ASP A 371 -27.36 5.46 -14.52
C ASP A 371 -25.97 5.26 -15.13
N LEU A 372 -25.48 4.01 -15.23
CA LEU A 372 -24.12 3.69 -15.69
C LEU A 372 -23.75 4.37 -17.00
N ALA A 373 -24.65 4.33 -18.01
CA ALA A 373 -24.37 4.90 -19.32
C ALA A 373 -24.22 6.44 -19.28
N ALA A 374 -25.06 7.10 -18.49
CA ALA A 374 -24.99 8.55 -18.31
C ALA A 374 -23.70 8.95 -17.57
N VAL A 375 -23.35 8.21 -16.51
CA VAL A 375 -22.11 8.42 -15.75
C VAL A 375 -20.88 8.13 -16.61
N GLU A 376 -20.90 7.09 -17.45
CA GLU A 376 -19.81 6.80 -18.39
C GLU A 376 -19.59 7.97 -19.35
N GLU A 377 -20.66 8.54 -19.91
CA GLU A 377 -20.60 9.67 -20.83
C GLU A 377 -20.08 10.94 -20.14
N GLU A 378 -20.64 11.29 -18.97
CA GLU A 378 -20.25 12.48 -18.20
C GLU A 378 -18.77 12.42 -17.80
N THR A 379 -18.32 11.26 -17.30
CA THR A 379 -16.92 11.05 -16.91
C THR A 379 -15.99 11.13 -18.11
N ARG A 380 -16.37 10.58 -19.27
CA ARG A 380 -15.60 10.69 -20.52
C ARG A 380 -15.43 12.14 -20.96
N ASN A 381 -16.49 12.94 -20.83
CA ASN A 381 -16.49 14.36 -21.19
C ASN A 381 -15.68 15.23 -20.20
N SER A 382 -15.51 14.76 -18.95
CA SER A 382 -14.75 15.48 -17.92
C SER A 382 -13.24 15.19 -17.91
N LEU A 383 -12.76 14.15 -18.61
CA LEU A 383 -11.34 13.74 -18.57
C LEU A 383 -10.37 14.88 -18.89
N SER A 384 -10.65 15.70 -19.91
CA SER A 384 -9.78 16.82 -20.29
C SER A 384 -9.71 17.90 -19.20
N ARG A 385 -10.84 18.14 -18.51
CA ARG A 385 -10.92 19.12 -17.42
C ARG A 385 -10.13 18.64 -16.21
N TRP A 386 -10.26 17.37 -15.84
CA TRP A 386 -9.48 16.80 -14.72
C TRP A 386 -7.98 16.72 -15.05
N ALA A 387 -7.63 16.41 -16.30
CA ALA A 387 -6.24 16.44 -16.74
C ALA A 387 -5.66 17.86 -16.65
N GLN A 388 -6.41 18.88 -17.07
CA GLN A 388 -6.02 20.27 -16.91
C GLN A 388 -5.86 20.66 -15.43
N ALA A 389 -6.82 20.30 -14.58
CA ALA A 389 -6.75 20.59 -13.15
C ALA A 389 -5.52 19.95 -12.47
N ALA A 390 -5.17 18.72 -12.84
CA ALA A 390 -3.96 18.06 -12.36
C ALA A 390 -2.68 18.77 -12.83
N VAL A 391 -2.62 19.19 -14.10
CA VAL A 391 -1.48 19.93 -14.66
C VAL A 391 -1.33 21.30 -13.98
N ASP A 392 -2.44 22.03 -13.81
CA ASP A 392 -2.44 23.35 -13.18
C ASP A 392 -1.99 23.25 -11.71
N ALA A 393 -2.47 22.24 -10.99
CA ALA A 393 -2.13 22.02 -9.58
C ALA A 393 -0.65 21.62 -9.39
N SER A 394 -0.07 20.84 -10.30
CA SER A 394 1.36 20.51 -10.28
C SER A 394 2.24 21.69 -10.70
N GLY A 395 1.75 22.54 -11.61
CA GLY A 395 2.45 23.73 -12.07
C GLY A 395 3.80 23.44 -12.75
N SER A 396 4.59 24.50 -12.99
CA SER A 396 6.01 24.44 -13.39
C SER A 396 6.37 23.49 -14.56
N GLY A 397 5.42 23.18 -15.45
CA GLY A 397 5.63 22.23 -16.55
C GLY A 397 5.88 20.78 -16.09
N SER A 398 5.55 20.43 -14.85
CA SER A 398 5.74 19.08 -14.27
C SER A 398 5.06 17.99 -15.08
N LEU A 399 3.80 18.22 -15.44
CA LEU A 399 2.95 17.26 -16.13
C LEU A 399 2.57 17.78 -17.52
N LYS A 400 2.60 16.87 -18.50
CA LYS A 400 2.07 17.13 -19.84
C LYS A 400 0.60 16.75 -19.88
N ILE A 401 -0.26 17.69 -20.28
CA ILE A 401 -1.71 17.44 -20.39
C ILE A 401 -2.02 16.22 -21.26
N SER A 402 -1.31 16.02 -22.36
CA SER A 402 -1.50 14.85 -23.23
C SER A 402 -1.20 13.52 -22.52
N ALA A 403 -0.21 13.49 -21.63
CA ALA A 403 0.12 12.30 -20.85
C ALA A 403 -0.94 12.02 -19.78
N VAL A 404 -1.36 13.06 -19.04
CA VAL A 404 -2.41 12.93 -18.02
C VAL A 404 -3.73 12.50 -18.68
N THR A 405 -4.15 13.15 -19.77
CA THR A 405 -5.35 12.78 -20.53
C THR A 405 -5.29 11.32 -21.02
N LYS A 406 -4.12 10.84 -21.47
CA LYS A 406 -3.95 9.43 -21.85
C LYS A 406 -4.15 8.50 -20.64
N LEU A 407 -3.55 8.81 -19.50
CA LEU A 407 -3.70 8.03 -18.26
C LEU A 407 -5.16 7.97 -17.81
N LEU A 408 -5.85 9.11 -17.75
CA LEU A 408 -7.25 9.17 -17.32
C LEU A 408 -8.17 8.44 -18.30
N ARG A 409 -7.88 8.47 -19.61
CA ARG A 409 -8.65 7.69 -20.60
C ARG A 409 -8.50 6.19 -20.42
N ILE A 410 -7.28 5.70 -20.18
CA ILE A 410 -7.05 4.28 -19.90
C ILE A 410 -7.79 3.86 -18.63
N GLN A 411 -7.72 4.68 -17.57
CA GLN A 411 -8.44 4.42 -16.34
C GLN A 411 -9.97 4.44 -16.52
N HIS A 412 -10.51 5.38 -17.30
CA HIS A 412 -11.92 5.40 -17.69
C HIS A 412 -12.33 4.10 -18.37
N ASP A 413 -11.52 3.64 -19.33
CA ASP A 413 -11.79 2.39 -20.04
C ASP A 413 -11.71 1.15 -19.12
N ILE A 414 -10.81 1.14 -18.13
CA ILE A 414 -10.78 0.08 -17.10
C ILE A 414 -12.14 0.01 -16.38
N LEU A 415 -12.61 1.15 -15.88
CA LEU A 415 -13.81 1.23 -15.05
C LEU A 415 -15.10 0.93 -15.83
N PHE A 416 -15.25 1.47 -17.04
CA PHE A 416 -16.51 1.44 -17.78
C PHE A 416 -16.55 0.42 -18.93
N LYS A 417 -15.40 0.02 -19.49
CA LYS A 417 -15.35 -0.89 -20.66
C LYS A 417 -14.75 -2.26 -20.36
N ARG A 418 -13.96 -2.36 -19.31
CA ARG A 418 -13.27 -3.61 -18.92
C ARG A 418 -13.76 -4.20 -17.61
N ASN A 419 -14.82 -3.62 -17.04
CA ASN A 419 -15.45 -4.08 -15.80
C ASN A 419 -14.46 -4.17 -14.61
N GLY A 420 -13.50 -3.25 -14.55
CA GLY A 420 -12.59 -3.11 -13.41
C GLY A 420 -13.36 -2.72 -12.15
N THR A 421 -12.88 -3.16 -10.99
CA THR A 421 -13.46 -2.82 -9.70
C THR A 421 -13.15 -1.36 -9.35
N ILE A 422 -14.20 -0.62 -8.97
CA ILE A 422 -14.12 0.80 -8.64
C ILE A 422 -14.09 1.04 -7.13
N GLY A 423 -14.71 0.15 -6.35
CA GLY A 423 -14.83 0.30 -4.90
C GLY A 423 -14.55 -1.00 -4.15
N GLU A 424 -14.07 -0.84 -2.92
CA GLU A 424 -13.98 -1.90 -1.93
C GLU A 424 -14.85 -1.53 -0.73
N ILE A 425 -15.57 -2.52 -0.19
CA ILE A 425 -16.32 -2.43 1.06
C ILE A 425 -15.83 -3.56 1.96
N LEU A 426 -15.29 -3.19 3.12
CA LEU A 426 -14.82 -4.10 4.14
C LEU A 426 -15.79 -4.09 5.32
N THR A 427 -16.53 -5.19 5.48
CA THR A 427 -17.55 -5.35 6.51
C THR A 427 -16.94 -6.03 7.75
N ILE A 428 -17.09 -5.40 8.91
CA ILE A 428 -16.57 -5.85 10.21
C ILE A 428 -17.64 -5.63 11.29
N VAL A 429 -17.71 -6.54 12.25
CA VAL A 429 -18.44 -6.36 13.51
C VAL A 429 -17.41 -6.26 14.63
N ALA A 430 -17.34 -5.11 15.28
CA ALA A 430 -16.45 -4.87 16.41
C ALA A 430 -17.18 -5.09 17.76
N PRO A 431 -16.46 -5.25 18.87
CA PRO A 431 -17.06 -5.38 20.20
C PRO A 431 -18.05 -4.27 20.53
N GLY A 432 -19.03 -4.60 21.37
CA GLY A 432 -20.06 -3.65 21.80
C GLY A 432 -21.15 -3.39 20.75
N GLY A 433 -21.30 -4.27 19.76
CA GLY A 433 -22.36 -4.16 18.75
C GLY A 433 -22.09 -3.07 17.71
N LEU A 434 -20.83 -2.70 17.50
CA LEU A 434 -20.42 -1.75 16.48
C LEU A 434 -20.33 -2.45 15.12
N LEU A 435 -21.30 -2.17 14.27
CA LEU A 435 -21.35 -2.67 12.88
C LEU A 435 -20.66 -1.65 11.98
N ALA A 436 -19.69 -2.09 11.18
CA ALA A 436 -18.86 -1.17 10.42
C ALA A 436 -18.62 -1.65 8.99
N SER A 437 -18.74 -0.73 8.04
CA SER A 437 -18.16 -0.86 6.70
C SER A 437 -17.09 0.19 6.52
N GLN A 438 -15.83 -0.23 6.41
CA GLN A 438 -14.83 0.63 5.80
C GLN A 438 -14.98 0.54 4.29
N TYR A 439 -14.85 1.64 3.56
CA TYR A 439 -14.99 1.62 2.12
C TYR A 439 -14.02 2.57 1.43
N TRP A 440 -13.61 2.19 0.22
CA TRP A 440 -12.60 2.89 -0.57
C TRP A 440 -13.09 3.14 -1.98
N LEU A 441 -12.61 4.23 -2.56
CA LEU A 441 -12.54 4.38 -4.02
C LEU A 441 -11.16 3.89 -4.48
N LEU A 442 -11.13 2.87 -5.33
CA LEU A 442 -9.91 2.15 -5.68
C LEU A 442 -9.08 2.85 -6.78
N LEU A 443 -9.78 3.46 -7.73
CA LEU A 443 -9.19 4.13 -8.89
C LEU A 443 -9.72 5.58 -9.00
N PRO A 444 -9.32 6.49 -8.09
CA PRO A 444 -9.67 7.91 -8.19
C PRO A 444 -8.99 8.57 -9.40
N PHE A 445 -9.65 9.55 -10.01
CA PHE A 445 -9.10 10.36 -11.10
C PHE A 445 -8.26 11.55 -10.59
N SER A 446 -8.38 11.93 -9.33
CA SER A 446 -7.52 12.93 -8.71
C SER A 446 -6.04 12.54 -8.79
N ARG A 447 -5.16 13.53 -9.02
CA ARG A 447 -3.72 13.34 -9.16
C ARG A 447 -2.97 14.33 -8.28
N GLY A 448 -2.28 13.79 -7.29
CA GLY A 448 -1.48 14.53 -6.34
C GLY A 448 0.01 14.48 -6.60
N SER A 449 0.77 14.81 -5.56
CA SER A 449 2.22 14.85 -5.55
C SER A 449 2.83 14.51 -4.18
N ALA A 450 4.08 14.07 -4.18
CA ALA A 450 4.95 13.95 -3.01
C ALA A 450 6.33 14.52 -3.34
N HIS A 451 6.66 15.68 -2.76
CA HIS A 451 7.90 16.41 -3.02
C HIS A 451 8.71 16.64 -1.75
N LEU A 452 9.99 16.90 -1.92
CA LEU A 452 10.89 17.29 -0.85
C LEU A 452 10.48 18.65 -0.29
N GLY A 453 10.23 18.70 1.02
CA GLY A 453 9.98 19.96 1.74
C GLY A 453 11.26 20.75 1.95
N LEU A 454 12.09 20.35 2.91
CA LEU A 454 13.39 20.96 3.18
C LEU A 454 14.49 19.89 3.14
N LEU A 455 15.63 20.22 2.52
CA LEU A 455 16.81 19.34 2.47
C LEU A 455 17.34 18.93 3.85
N SER A 456 17.16 19.80 4.86
CA SER A 456 17.56 19.56 6.24
C SER A 456 16.58 18.66 7.01
N ASN A 457 15.38 18.40 6.46
CA ASN A 457 14.33 17.64 7.14
C ASN A 457 13.72 16.57 6.23
N LEU A 458 14.47 15.48 6.03
CA LEU A 458 14.09 14.36 5.16
C LEU A 458 12.86 13.59 5.65
N GLY A 459 12.43 13.80 6.90
CA GLY A 459 11.27 13.16 7.50
C GLY A 459 9.95 13.91 7.29
N GLN A 460 9.96 15.09 6.67
CA GLN A 460 8.75 15.91 6.44
C GLN A 460 8.60 16.26 4.95
N PRO A 461 8.19 15.30 4.12
CA PRO A 461 7.82 15.57 2.73
C PRO A 461 6.57 16.47 2.63
N VAL A 462 6.43 17.16 1.51
CA VAL A 462 5.18 17.83 1.12
C VAL A 462 4.34 16.81 0.36
N ILE A 463 3.33 16.26 1.03
CA ILE A 463 2.42 15.26 0.44
C ILE A 463 1.09 15.92 0.17
N ASP A 464 0.68 15.94 -1.09
CA ASP A 464 -0.60 16.52 -1.52
C ASP A 464 -1.32 15.55 -2.45
N PRO A 465 -2.13 14.62 -1.93
CA PRO A 465 -2.89 13.68 -2.76
C PRO A 465 -4.02 14.37 -3.55
N ARG A 466 -4.36 15.62 -3.22
CA ARG A 466 -5.43 16.42 -3.87
C ARG A 466 -6.77 15.68 -3.88
N ILE A 467 -7.14 15.14 -2.72
CA ILE A 467 -8.37 14.35 -2.54
C ILE A 467 -9.58 15.12 -3.09
N PHE A 468 -10.37 14.47 -3.96
CA PHE A 468 -11.55 15.00 -4.63
C PHE A 468 -11.31 16.20 -5.57
N LEU A 469 -10.10 16.34 -6.13
CA LEU A 469 -9.83 17.30 -7.21
C LEU A 469 -10.68 16.97 -8.46
N ALA A 470 -10.80 15.69 -8.80
CA ALA A 470 -11.81 15.21 -9.73
C ALA A 470 -13.13 15.02 -8.99
N ASP A 471 -14.16 15.75 -9.41
CA ASP A 471 -15.51 15.72 -8.82
C ASP A 471 -16.17 14.33 -8.88
N PHE A 472 -15.86 13.53 -9.90
CA PHE A 472 -16.33 12.14 -9.94
C PHE A 472 -15.89 11.32 -8.72
N ASP A 473 -14.73 11.60 -8.13
CA ASP A 473 -14.20 10.78 -7.04
C ASP A 473 -15.13 10.80 -5.81
N ILE A 474 -15.70 11.96 -5.46
CA ILE A 474 -16.64 12.04 -4.34
C ILE A 474 -18.01 11.44 -4.71
N THR A 475 -18.43 11.55 -5.97
CA THR A 475 -19.67 10.93 -6.48
C THR A 475 -19.57 9.40 -6.44
N ALA A 476 -18.48 8.83 -6.95
CA ALA A 476 -18.25 7.39 -6.95
C ALA A 476 -18.13 6.86 -5.51
N LEU A 477 -17.40 7.56 -4.64
CA LEU A 477 -17.29 7.16 -3.24
C LEU A 477 -18.64 7.25 -2.49
N THR A 478 -19.48 8.23 -2.84
CA THR A 478 -20.86 8.31 -2.33
C THR A 478 -21.68 7.09 -2.74
N ALA A 479 -21.58 6.67 -4.00
CA ALA A 479 -22.29 5.49 -4.48
C ALA A 479 -21.80 4.19 -3.82
N VAL A 480 -20.49 4.04 -3.57
CA VAL A 480 -19.94 2.93 -2.78
C VAL A 480 -20.46 2.95 -1.34
N GLY A 481 -20.46 4.12 -0.69
CA GLY A 481 -20.98 4.30 0.67
C GLY A 481 -22.48 3.98 0.79
N ARG A 482 -23.28 4.36 -0.21
CA ARG A 482 -24.70 4.00 -0.30
C ARG A 482 -24.93 2.50 -0.46
N LEU A 483 -24.08 1.81 -1.22
CA LEU A 483 -24.17 0.37 -1.34
C LEU A 483 -23.82 -0.31 0.00
N ALA A 484 -22.83 0.20 0.73
CA ALA A 484 -22.51 -0.26 2.08
C ALA A 484 -23.66 0.00 3.08
N GLU A 485 -24.29 1.16 3.03
CA GLU A 485 -25.51 1.48 3.82
C GLU A 485 -26.63 0.49 3.48
N LYS A 486 -26.90 0.29 2.18
CA LYS A 486 -27.93 -0.64 1.70
C LYS A 486 -27.69 -2.07 2.19
N PHE A 487 -26.44 -2.54 2.24
CA PHE A 487 -26.08 -3.83 2.82
C PHE A 487 -26.56 -3.96 4.27
N TRP A 488 -26.24 -3.01 5.14
CA TRP A 488 -26.65 -3.07 6.55
C TRP A 488 -28.16 -2.99 6.74
N LEU A 489 -28.86 -2.28 5.85
CA LEU A 489 -30.32 -2.12 5.91
C LEU A 489 -31.10 -3.23 5.17
N SER A 490 -30.42 -4.19 4.55
CA SER A 490 -31.05 -5.32 3.84
C SER A 490 -31.08 -6.59 4.68
N ASP A 491 -32.13 -7.39 4.53
CA ASP A 491 -32.21 -8.72 5.13
C ASP A 491 -31.39 -9.76 4.33
N PRO A 492 -30.87 -10.81 4.99
CA PRO A 492 -31.02 -11.13 6.42
C PRO A 492 -30.12 -10.32 7.38
N MET A 493 -29.17 -9.53 6.88
CA MET A 493 -28.21 -8.82 7.75
C MET A 493 -28.89 -7.86 8.73
N ASN A 494 -29.83 -7.06 8.25
CA ASN A 494 -30.56 -6.11 9.09
C ASN A 494 -31.28 -6.81 10.25
N ALA A 495 -32.08 -7.84 9.94
CA ALA A 495 -32.77 -8.65 10.95
C ALA A 495 -31.80 -9.34 11.93
N GLN A 496 -30.72 -9.95 11.44
CA GLN A 496 -29.78 -10.67 12.29
C GLN A 496 -28.97 -9.75 13.20
N ALA A 497 -28.50 -8.62 12.66
CA ALA A 497 -27.72 -7.65 13.40
C ALA A 497 -28.58 -6.67 14.20
N SER A 498 -29.91 -6.70 14.05
CA SER A 498 -30.86 -5.78 14.69
C SER A 498 -30.40 -4.32 14.57
N VAL A 499 -30.15 -3.86 13.34
CA VAL A 499 -29.54 -2.55 13.09
C VAL A 499 -30.43 -1.44 13.65
N ILE A 500 -29.91 -0.70 14.62
CA ILE A 500 -30.64 0.34 15.36
C ILE A 500 -30.61 1.66 14.59
N GLY A 501 -29.46 2.02 13.99
CA GLY A 501 -29.30 3.24 13.23
C GLY A 501 -27.85 3.66 13.02
N PRO A 502 -27.61 4.66 12.14
CA PRO A 502 -26.27 5.14 11.84
C PRO A 502 -25.68 5.88 13.05
N LEU A 503 -24.40 5.62 13.30
CA LEU A 503 -23.63 6.34 14.32
C LEU A 503 -23.05 7.62 13.70
N PRO A 504 -23.14 8.77 14.39
CA PRO A 504 -22.56 10.01 13.89
C PRO A 504 -21.04 9.89 13.79
N GLN A 505 -20.48 10.40 12.69
CA GLN A 505 -19.04 10.53 12.52
C GLN A 505 -18.68 11.94 12.11
N GLY A 506 -17.60 12.45 12.70
CA GLY A 506 -17.22 13.86 12.53
C GLY A 506 -18.26 14.80 13.14
N SER A 507 -18.42 15.96 12.51
CA SER A 507 -19.36 17.02 12.86
C SER A 507 -20.67 16.96 12.06
N THR A 508 -20.72 16.16 10.99
CA THR A 508 -21.92 15.99 10.15
C THR A 508 -22.77 14.79 10.58
N SER A 509 -24.09 14.95 10.58
CA SER A 509 -25.03 13.82 10.66
C SER A 509 -25.32 13.26 9.27
N LEU A 510 -25.21 11.95 9.09
CA LEU A 510 -25.59 11.26 7.87
C LEU A 510 -26.82 10.37 8.14
N PRO A 511 -28.04 10.86 7.93
CA PRO A 511 -29.25 10.06 8.13
C PRO A 511 -29.41 9.01 7.02
N ASN A 512 -30.18 7.95 7.30
CA ASN A 512 -30.61 7.01 6.26
C ASN A 512 -31.31 7.77 5.12
N ASN A 513 -31.06 7.39 3.86
CA ASN A 513 -31.55 8.08 2.66
C ASN A 513 -31.06 9.53 2.52
N ALA A 514 -29.85 9.82 3.01
CA ALA A 514 -29.21 11.12 2.84
C ALA A 514 -29.10 11.54 1.35
N THR A 515 -29.34 12.82 1.12
CA THR A 515 -29.14 13.48 -0.19
C THR A 515 -27.65 13.48 -0.58
N ASP A 516 -27.35 13.66 -1.87
CA ASP A 516 -25.96 13.79 -2.36
C ASP A 516 -25.21 14.90 -1.62
N ALA A 517 -25.87 16.03 -1.34
CA ALA A 517 -25.27 17.14 -0.61
C ALA A 517 -24.86 16.75 0.82
N GLN A 518 -25.68 15.94 1.51
CA GLN A 518 -25.36 15.45 2.85
C GLN A 518 -24.22 14.42 2.81
N TRP A 519 -24.23 13.49 1.86
CA TRP A 519 -23.12 12.56 1.64
C TRP A 519 -21.82 13.30 1.34
N HIS A 520 -21.86 14.26 0.43
CA HIS A 520 -20.69 15.07 0.09
C HIS A 520 -20.19 15.89 1.28
N ALA A 521 -21.07 16.50 2.08
CA ALA A 521 -20.65 17.18 3.30
C ALA A 521 -19.96 16.22 4.28
N HIS A 522 -20.56 15.04 4.49
CA HIS A 522 -20.03 14.00 5.34
C HIS A 522 -18.65 13.50 4.88
N LEU A 523 -18.49 13.16 3.60
CA LEU A 523 -17.23 12.66 3.04
C LEU A 523 -16.11 13.71 3.12
N ARG A 524 -16.43 15.01 3.05
CA ARG A 524 -15.44 16.08 3.22
C ARG A 524 -15.03 16.28 4.68
N ASP A 525 -15.95 16.05 5.61
CA ASP A 525 -15.72 16.20 7.04
C ASP A 525 -15.06 14.96 7.69
N THR A 526 -15.25 13.79 7.10
CA THR A 526 -14.79 12.48 7.61
C THR A 526 -13.77 11.80 6.70
N GLY A 527 -13.28 10.63 7.08
CA GLY A 527 -12.30 9.87 6.30
C GLY A 527 -10.83 10.17 6.64
N SER A 528 -9.97 9.27 6.16
CA SER A 528 -8.53 9.11 6.42
C SER A 528 -8.15 9.11 7.92
N TYR A 529 -8.19 7.89 8.46
CA TYR A 529 -7.59 7.39 9.72
C TYR A 529 -7.89 8.09 11.05
N LYS A 530 -8.98 8.86 11.15
CA LYS A 530 -9.65 8.99 12.46
C LYS A 530 -10.43 7.70 12.75
N LEU A 531 -9.73 6.60 13.00
CA LEU A 531 -10.34 5.55 13.82
C LEU A 531 -10.66 6.22 15.17
N PRO A 532 -11.89 6.11 15.70
CA PRO A 532 -12.13 6.50 17.08
C PRO A 532 -11.05 5.87 17.95
N SER A 533 -10.46 6.66 18.85
CA SER A 533 -9.40 6.26 19.80
C SER A 533 -9.51 4.81 20.21
N PRO A 534 -8.37 4.08 20.30
CA PRO A 534 -8.24 2.74 19.77
C PRO A 534 -9.49 1.92 20.10
N ILE A 535 -10.40 1.82 19.12
CA ILE A 535 -11.25 0.64 19.05
C ILE A 535 -10.23 -0.47 18.83
N ILE A 536 -9.82 -1.08 19.94
CA ILE A 536 -9.22 -2.40 19.94
C ILE A 536 -10.21 -3.20 19.10
N LEU A 537 -9.85 -3.52 17.87
CA LEU A 537 -10.50 -4.55 17.09
C LEU A 537 -9.85 -5.83 17.60
N PRO A 538 -10.33 -6.43 18.71
CA PRO A 538 -9.71 -7.61 19.24
C PRO A 538 -10.27 -8.73 18.36
N ILE A 539 -9.54 -9.13 17.35
CA ILE A 539 -9.80 -10.43 16.75
C ILE A 539 -9.43 -11.44 17.84
N CYS A 540 -10.43 -11.81 18.65
CA CYS A 540 -10.38 -12.59 19.88
C CYS A 540 -9.06 -13.34 20.17
N GLY A 541 -8.24 -12.78 21.05
CA GLY A 541 -7.23 -13.53 21.79
C GLY A 541 -7.91 -14.46 22.79
N ALA A 542 -7.81 -15.78 22.54
CA ALA A 542 -8.01 -16.76 23.60
C ALA A 542 -6.83 -16.68 24.56
N GLU A 543 -7.12 -16.46 25.84
CA GLU A 543 -6.16 -16.48 26.94
C GLU A 543 -5.29 -17.75 26.87
N LEU A 544 -4.01 -17.60 26.52
CA LEU A 544 -2.99 -18.62 26.70
C LEU A 544 -2.05 -18.12 27.81
N TYR A 545 -2.18 -18.78 28.97
CA TYR A 545 -1.18 -18.76 30.04
C TYR A 545 0.11 -19.47 29.60
#